data_AF-A0AAF0TIJ6-F1
#
_entry.id   AF-A0AAF0TIJ6-F1
#
_cell.length_a   1.000
_cell.length_b   1.000
_cell.length_c   1.000
_cell.angle_alpha   90.00
_cell.angle_beta   90.00
_cell.angle_gamma   90.00
#
_symmetry.space_group_name_H-M   'P 1'
#
loop_
_entity.id
_entity.type
_entity.pdbx_description
1 polymer ?
#
loop_
_entity_poly.entity_id
_entity_poly.type
_entity_poly.pdbx_seq_one_letter_code
_entity_poly.pdbx_strand_id
1 'polypeptide(L)'
;MTSKALFFGVLLFSALSAFAEEKEDDNPGLVMDYYKRTCPQAEDIIKEQVNLLYNNNRTMHFLGYGMSSMTALLRDGIVALGGPYIPLKTGRRDGRSRADILGQHLPSHNESISVVLERFANIGINTPGAVALLGSQCVLPTVY
;
A
#
# COMPACT_ATOMS: atom_id res chain seq x y z
N MET A 1 -1.26 48.94 -4.61
CA MET A 1 -1.52 47.66 -5.34
C MET A 1 -0.54 46.57 -4.90
N THR A 2 -0.47 46.23 -3.60
CA THR A 2 0.52 45.27 -3.06
C THR A 2 -0.07 44.22 -2.10
N SER A 3 -1.34 44.37 -1.67
CA SER A 3 -1.96 43.47 -0.69
C SER A 3 -2.41 42.12 -1.28
N LYS A 4 -2.77 42.08 -2.58
CA LYS A 4 -3.22 40.84 -3.25
C LYS A 4 -2.11 39.80 -3.43
N ALA A 5 -0.87 40.25 -3.64
CA ALA A 5 0.28 39.34 -3.83
C ALA A 5 0.71 38.68 -2.50
N LEU A 6 0.60 39.39 -1.38
CA LEU A 6 0.88 38.86 -0.05
C LEU A 6 -0.12 37.77 0.37
N PHE A 7 -1.41 37.97 0.08
CA PHE A 7 -2.44 36.96 0.36
C PHE A 7 -2.25 35.66 -0.44
N PHE A 8 -1.90 35.77 -1.73
CA PHE A 8 -1.60 34.60 -2.56
C PHE A 8 -0.32 33.88 -2.10
N GLY A 9 0.70 34.62 -1.67
CA GLY A 9 1.94 34.05 -1.15
C GLY A 9 1.73 33.25 0.14
N VAL A 10 0.91 33.75 1.07
CA VAL A 10 0.60 33.06 2.34
C VAL A 10 -0.23 31.79 2.10
N LEU A 11 -1.21 31.82 1.18
CA LEU A 11 -2.01 30.64 0.82
C LEU A 11 -1.16 29.53 0.19
N LEU A 12 -0.21 29.89 -0.68
CA LEU A 12 0.76 28.95 -1.27
C LEU A 12 1.71 28.36 -0.23
N PHE A 13 2.14 29.15 0.75
CA PHE A 13 3.03 28.68 1.82
C PHE A 13 2.31 27.73 2.79
N SER A 14 1.04 28.01 3.13
CA SER A 14 0.23 27.10 3.94
C SER A 14 -0.09 25.77 3.23
N ALA A 15 -0.27 25.80 1.91
CA ALA A 15 -0.49 24.58 1.14
C ALA A 15 0.76 23.69 1.08
N LEU A 16 1.97 24.28 1.12
CA LEU A 16 3.23 23.55 1.09
C LEU A 16 3.53 22.84 2.42
N SER A 17 3.14 23.44 3.56
CA SER A 17 3.28 22.80 4.87
C SER A 17 2.31 21.65 5.10
N ALA A 18 1.20 21.55 4.35
CA ALA A 18 0.24 20.45 4.47
C ALA A 18 0.74 19.11 3.88
N PHE A 19 1.87 19.11 3.16
CA PHE A 19 2.44 17.91 2.52
C PHE A 19 3.72 17.39 3.18
N ALA A 20 4.23 18.03 4.24
CA ALA A 20 5.48 17.65 4.88
C ALA A 20 5.27 17.26 6.34
N GLU A 21 4.69 16.09 6.56
CA GLU A 21 4.83 15.35 7.83
C GLU A 21 5.08 13.88 7.49
N GLU A 22 6.24 13.59 6.88
CA GLU A 22 6.79 12.24 6.98
C GLU A 22 7.39 12.10 8.38
N LYS A 23 6.68 11.41 9.27
CA LYS A 23 7.26 10.95 10.54
C LYS A 23 8.34 9.92 10.20
N GLU A 24 9.59 10.34 10.32
CA GLU A 24 10.76 9.47 10.25
C GLU A 24 10.84 8.66 11.55
N ASP A 25 10.54 7.36 11.47
CA ASP A 25 10.69 6.39 12.56
C ASP A 25 12.09 5.79 12.46
N ASP A 26 12.93 5.99 13.49
CA ASP A 26 14.36 5.63 13.60
C ASP A 26 14.64 4.11 13.66
N ASN A 27 13.91 3.32 12.88
CA ASN A 27 14.23 1.92 12.59
C ASN A 27 14.72 1.85 11.13
N PRO A 28 15.80 1.10 10.80
CA PRO A 28 16.10 0.81 9.40
C PRO A 28 14.96 -0.08 8.89
N GLY A 29 13.90 0.57 8.41
CA GLY A 29 12.63 -0.05 8.11
C GLY A 29 12.73 -0.86 6.83
N LEU A 30 11.79 -0.64 5.92
CA LEU A 30 11.88 -1.26 4.61
C LEU A 30 12.99 -0.56 3.80
N VAL A 31 13.82 -1.32 3.09
CA VAL A 31 14.93 -0.81 2.29
C VAL A 31 14.75 -1.23 0.83
N MET A 32 15.13 -0.37 -0.11
CA MET A 32 15.18 -0.73 -1.52
C MET A 32 16.20 -1.85 -1.75
N ASP A 33 15.91 -2.79 -2.66
CA ASP A 33 16.82 -3.89 -3.02
C ASP A 33 17.28 -4.79 -1.84
N TYR A 34 16.49 -4.89 -0.76
CA TYR A 34 16.88 -5.62 0.46
C TYR A 34 17.36 -7.06 0.19
N TYR A 35 16.72 -7.76 -0.76
CA TYR A 35 17.08 -9.14 -1.10
C TYR A 35 18.23 -9.28 -2.10
N LYS A 36 18.71 -8.20 -2.72
CA LYS A 36 19.68 -8.26 -3.83
C LYS A 36 21.00 -8.94 -3.47
N ARG A 37 21.44 -8.84 -2.21
CA ARG A 37 22.67 -9.52 -1.73
C ARG A 37 22.46 -10.94 -1.25
N THR A 38 21.25 -11.29 -0.80
CA THR A 38 20.95 -12.60 -0.20
C THR A 38 20.30 -13.54 -1.20
N CYS A 39 19.37 -13.04 -2.00
CA CYS A 39 18.63 -13.76 -3.03
C CYS A 39 18.31 -12.79 -4.19
N PRO A 40 19.25 -12.58 -5.13
CA PRO A 40 19.10 -11.60 -6.22
C PRO A 40 17.97 -11.92 -7.19
N GLN A 41 17.59 -13.19 -7.33
CA GLN A 41 16.54 -13.64 -8.26
C GLN A 41 15.13 -13.56 -7.68
N ALA A 42 14.97 -13.17 -6.42
CA ALA A 42 13.67 -13.21 -5.74
C ALA A 42 12.60 -12.41 -6.48
N GLU A 43 12.94 -11.21 -6.97
CA GLU A 43 11.99 -10.35 -7.68
C GLU A 43 11.66 -10.87 -9.08
N ASP A 44 12.64 -11.43 -9.79
CA ASP A 44 12.43 -12.01 -11.12
C ASP A 44 11.51 -13.23 -11.07
N ILE A 45 11.71 -14.11 -10.08
CA ILE A 45 10.87 -15.30 -9.86
C ILE A 45 9.41 -14.88 -9.59
N ILE A 46 9.22 -13.85 -8.75
CA ILE A 46 7.89 -13.32 -8.43
C ILE A 46 7.21 -12.78 -9.69
N LYS A 47 7.93 -12.00 -10.49
CA LYS A 47 7.42 -11.41 -11.73
C LYS A 47 7.07 -12.46 -12.78
N GLU A 48 7.91 -13.48 -12.94
CA GLU A 48 7.64 -14.59 -13.85
C GLU A 48 6.37 -15.34 -13.43
N GLN A 49 6.24 -15.65 -12.13
CA GLN A 49 5.08 -16.35 -11.61
C GLN A 49 3.78 -15.56 -11.80
N VAL A 50 3.80 -14.24 -11.58
CA VAL A 50 2.64 -13.38 -11.85
C VAL A 50 2.27 -13.39 -13.34
N ASN A 51 3.25 -13.25 -14.24
CA ASN A 51 3.00 -13.28 -15.67
C ASN A 51 2.44 -14.63 -16.14
N LEU A 52 2.94 -15.73 -15.60
CA LEU A 52 2.41 -17.07 -15.85
C LEU A 52 0.97 -17.19 -15.39
N LEU A 53 0.62 -16.64 -14.22
CA LEU A 53 -0.75 -16.68 -13.71
C LEU A 53 -1.69 -15.84 -14.57
N TYR A 54 -1.27 -14.62 -14.93
CA TYR A 54 -2.03 -13.71 -15.78
C TYR A 54 -2.32 -14.31 -17.17
N ASN A 55 -1.29 -14.79 -17.86
CA ASN A 55 -1.44 -15.32 -19.23
C ASN A 55 -2.22 -16.63 -19.30
N ASN A 56 -2.19 -17.44 -18.23
CA ASN A 56 -2.92 -18.71 -18.19
C ASN A 56 -4.37 -18.56 -17.69
N ASN A 57 -4.89 -17.32 -17.54
CA ASN A 57 -6.21 -17.05 -16.95
C ASN A 57 -6.40 -17.73 -15.58
N ARG A 58 -5.33 -17.77 -14.78
CA ARG A 58 -5.33 -18.41 -13.47
C ARG A 58 -5.44 -17.34 -12.39
N THR A 59 -6.35 -17.55 -11.45
CA THR A 59 -6.41 -16.72 -10.24
C THR A 59 -5.13 -16.87 -9.44
N MET A 60 -4.58 -15.76 -8.97
CA MET A 60 -3.40 -15.76 -8.13
C MET A 60 -3.71 -16.40 -6.77
N HIS A 61 -3.11 -17.56 -6.52
CA HIS A 61 -3.32 -18.31 -5.29
C HIS A 61 -2.24 -17.96 -4.27
N PHE A 62 -2.60 -17.16 -3.26
CA PHE A 62 -1.65 -16.61 -2.29
C PHE A 62 -1.22 -17.58 -1.18
N LEU A 63 -1.88 -18.73 -1.02
CA LEU A 63 -1.66 -19.62 0.13
C LEU A 63 -0.27 -20.30 0.16
N GLY A 64 0.53 -20.20 -0.91
CA GLY A 64 1.88 -20.76 -0.97
C GLY A 64 3.01 -19.76 -0.70
N TYR A 65 2.69 -18.47 -0.57
CA TYR A 65 3.68 -17.42 -0.44
C TYR A 65 3.73 -16.89 1.00
N GLY A 66 4.95 -16.61 1.48
CA GLY A 66 5.12 -15.90 2.76
C GLY A 66 4.40 -14.57 2.73
N MET A 67 3.93 -14.09 3.89
CA MET A 67 3.21 -12.82 3.92
C MET A 67 4.12 -11.73 3.37
N SER A 68 5.42 -11.75 3.71
CA SER A 68 6.44 -10.76 3.30
C SER A 68 6.57 -10.56 1.78
N SER A 69 6.24 -11.56 0.96
CA SER A 69 6.28 -11.45 -0.50
C SER A 69 4.97 -10.97 -1.12
N MET A 70 3.86 -10.92 -0.36
CA MET A 70 2.55 -10.45 -0.84
C MET A 70 2.62 -9.06 -1.49
N THR A 71 3.41 -8.13 -0.94
CA THR A 71 3.51 -6.77 -1.47
C THR A 71 4.16 -6.75 -2.87
N ALA A 72 5.21 -7.56 -3.07
CA ALA A 72 5.86 -7.69 -4.38
C ALA A 72 4.93 -8.36 -5.40
N LEU A 73 4.25 -9.43 -4.98
CA LEU A 73 3.24 -10.13 -5.78
C LEU A 73 2.12 -9.17 -6.23
N LEU A 74 1.60 -8.35 -5.32
CA LEU A 74 0.54 -7.39 -5.62
C LEU A 74 0.99 -6.33 -6.62
N ARG A 75 2.19 -5.74 -6.43
CA ARG A 75 2.75 -4.75 -7.37
C ARG A 75 2.89 -5.33 -8.77
N ASP A 76 3.48 -6.51 -8.88
CA ASP A 76 3.71 -7.12 -10.19
C ASP A 76 2.38 -7.53 -10.83
N GLY A 77 1.37 -7.90 -10.03
CA GLY A 77 -0.01 -8.10 -10.50
C GLY A 77 -0.67 -6.82 -11.02
N ILE A 78 -0.51 -5.69 -10.33
CA ILE A 78 -1.00 -4.38 -10.78
C ILE A 78 -0.35 -3.99 -12.11
N VAL A 79 0.96 -4.20 -12.24
CA VAL A 79 1.70 -3.91 -13.49
C VAL A 79 1.24 -4.82 -14.63
N ALA A 80 0.99 -6.10 -14.36
CA ALA A 80 0.44 -7.03 -15.35
C ALA A 80 -0.96 -6.62 -15.85
N LEU A 81 -1.76 -6.01 -14.97
CA LEU A 81 -3.07 -5.43 -15.29
C LEU A 81 -2.98 -4.06 -16.00
N GLY A 82 -1.77 -3.56 -16.30
CA GLY A 82 -1.56 -2.27 -16.96
C GLY A 82 -1.51 -1.06 -16.02
N GLY A 83 -1.40 -1.30 -14.70
CA GLY A 83 -1.19 -0.24 -13.71
C GLY A 83 0.25 0.31 -13.68
N PRO A 84 0.48 1.40 -12.93
CA PRO A 84 1.79 2.02 -12.82
C PRO A 84 2.77 1.16 -12.01
N TYR A 85 4.05 1.18 -12.40
CA TYR A 85 5.12 0.54 -11.63
C TYR A 85 5.52 1.42 -10.44
N ILE A 86 5.32 0.90 -9.22
CA ILE A 86 5.68 1.58 -7.98
C ILE A 86 6.86 0.83 -7.35
N PRO A 87 8.03 1.47 -7.16
CA PRO A 87 9.16 0.83 -6.48
C PRO A 87 8.79 0.51 -5.03
N LEU A 88 9.08 -0.72 -4.59
CA LEU A 88 8.78 -1.15 -3.22
C LEU A 88 10.05 -1.27 -2.40
N LYS A 89 10.01 -0.67 -1.22
CA LYS A 89 10.96 -0.99 -0.16
C LYS A 89 10.60 -2.38 0.38
N THR A 90 11.58 -3.28 0.51
CA THR A 90 11.42 -4.68 0.95
C THR A 90 12.12 -4.92 2.29
N GLY A 91 12.05 -6.14 2.84
CA GLY A 91 12.65 -6.49 4.13
C GLY A 91 11.66 -6.71 5.28
N ARG A 92 10.36 -6.73 5.00
CA ARG A 92 9.34 -7.10 5.99
C ARG A 92 9.56 -8.55 6.44
N ARG A 93 9.56 -8.77 7.76
CA ARG A 93 9.62 -10.12 8.35
C ARG A 93 8.22 -10.61 8.68
N ASP A 94 7.99 -11.90 8.51
CA ASP A 94 6.73 -12.53 8.89
C ASP A 94 6.69 -12.70 10.41
N GLY A 95 5.73 -12.03 11.04
CA GLY A 95 5.47 -12.15 12.48
C GLY A 95 4.74 -13.45 12.79
N ARG A 96 4.87 -13.95 14.02
CA ARG A 96 3.97 -14.99 14.54
C ARG A 96 2.63 -14.35 14.89
N SER A 97 1.56 -14.79 14.26
CA SER A 97 0.21 -14.28 14.53
C SER A 97 -0.30 -14.76 15.89
N ARG A 98 -1.00 -13.87 16.60
CA ARG A 98 -1.82 -14.19 17.77
C ARG A 98 -3.25 -13.81 17.42
N ALA A 99 -4.09 -14.80 17.18
CA ALA A 99 -5.47 -14.60 16.69
C ALA A 99 -6.32 -13.73 17.65
N ASP A 100 -5.95 -13.71 18.94
CA ASP A 100 -6.67 -13.00 20.01
C ASP A 100 -6.81 -11.48 19.78
N ILE A 101 -5.92 -10.85 18.98
CA ILE A 101 -5.86 -9.39 18.79
C ILE A 101 -6.55 -8.95 17.48
N LEU A 102 -7.00 -9.90 16.65
CA LEU A 102 -7.45 -9.65 15.29
C LEU A 102 -8.71 -8.79 15.22
N GLY A 103 -9.68 -9.01 16.12
CA GLY A 103 -10.97 -8.33 16.09
C GLY A 103 -10.91 -6.82 16.37
N GLN A 104 -9.81 -6.31 16.93
CA GLN A 104 -9.70 -4.90 17.32
C GLN A 104 -9.29 -3.99 16.16
N HIS A 105 -8.61 -4.55 15.16
CA HIS A 105 -7.96 -3.78 14.09
C HIS A 105 -8.69 -3.88 12.75
N LEU A 106 -9.60 -4.85 12.60
CA LEU A 106 -10.39 -5.00 11.37
C LEU A 106 -11.71 -4.23 11.51
N PRO A 107 -11.98 -3.25 10.61
CA PRO A 107 -13.31 -2.65 10.53
C PRO A 107 -14.33 -3.73 10.12
N SER A 108 -15.47 -3.76 10.80
CA SER A 108 -16.59 -4.60 10.38
C SER A 108 -17.24 -4.03 9.12
N HIS A 109 -17.77 -4.90 8.25
CA HIS A 109 -18.48 -4.51 7.03
C HIS A 109 -19.74 -3.68 7.27
N ASN A 110 -20.27 -3.69 8.50
CA ASN A 110 -21.47 -2.97 8.90
C ASN A 110 -21.17 -1.67 9.70
N GLU A 111 -19.91 -1.23 9.74
CA GLU A 111 -19.53 0.04 10.39
C GLU A 111 -19.77 1.25 9.47
N SER A 112 -20.04 2.41 10.06
CA SER A 112 -20.17 3.67 9.30
C SER A 112 -18.81 4.14 8.78
N ILE A 113 -18.83 4.88 7.67
CA ILE A 113 -17.61 5.40 7.03
C ILE A 113 -16.74 6.23 7.97
N SER A 114 -17.33 6.91 8.97
CA SER A 114 -16.61 7.69 9.97
C SER A 114 -15.69 6.83 10.84
N VAL A 115 -16.18 5.66 11.28
CA VAL A 115 -15.39 4.71 12.09
C VAL A 115 -14.27 4.10 11.25
N VAL A 116 -14.56 3.79 9.99
CA VAL A 116 -13.56 3.27 9.05
C VAL A 116 -12.42 4.29 8.85
N LEU A 117 -12.74 5.56 8.62
CA LEU A 117 -11.75 6.62 8.47
C LEU A 117 -10.91 6.83 9.74
N GLU A 118 -11.53 6.77 10.91
CA GLU A 118 -10.82 6.87 12.19
C GLU A 118 -9.84 5.71 12.40
N ARG A 119 -10.26 4.47 12.11
CA ARG A 119 -9.39 3.29 12.20
C ARG A 119 -8.20 3.39 11.22
N PHE A 120 -8.42 3.86 10.00
CA PHE A 120 -7.34 4.09 9.03
C PHE A 120 -6.39 5.22 9.48
N ALA A 121 -6.92 6.29 10.07
CA ALA A 121 -6.12 7.37 10.62
C ALA A 121 -5.23 6.89 11.78
N ASN A 122 -5.72 5.97 12.62
CA ASN A 122 -4.94 5.36 13.70
C ASN A 122 -3.74 4.52 13.21
N ILE A 123 -3.76 4.08 11.95
CA ILE A 123 -2.66 3.34 11.30
C ILE A 123 -1.77 4.28 10.46
N GLY A 124 -2.07 5.58 10.44
CA GLY A 124 -1.33 6.60 9.68
C GLY A 124 -1.79 6.77 8.23
N ILE A 125 -3.00 6.32 7.88
CA ILE A 125 -3.57 6.50 6.54
C ILE A 125 -4.54 7.69 6.56
N ASN A 126 -4.19 8.73 5.79
CA ASN A 126 -5.00 9.93 5.63
C ASN A 126 -6.27 9.65 4.80
N THR A 127 -7.26 10.55 4.89
CA THR A 127 -8.54 10.42 4.16
C THR A 127 -8.40 10.15 2.65
N PRO A 128 -7.52 10.83 1.90
CA PRO A 128 -7.31 10.51 0.48
C PRO A 128 -6.73 9.11 0.26
N GLY A 129 -5.84 8.65 1.15
CA GLY A 129 -5.29 7.30 1.11
C GLY A 129 -6.33 6.23 1.41
N ALA A 130 -7.22 6.48 2.37
CA ALA A 130 -8.33 5.59 2.69
C ALA A 130 -9.30 5.45 1.51
N VAL A 131 -9.63 6.55 0.82
CA VAL A 131 -10.47 6.52 -0.39
C VAL A 131 -9.79 5.74 -1.52
N ALA A 132 -8.48 5.95 -1.73
CA ALA A 132 -7.72 5.20 -2.72
C ALA A 132 -7.73 3.68 -2.43
N LEU A 133 -7.62 3.29 -1.15
CA LEU A 133 -7.72 1.88 -0.74
C LEU A 133 -9.12 1.30 -0.96
N LEU A 134 -10.19 2.04 -0.64
CA LEU A 134 -11.55 1.58 -0.89
C LEU A 134 -11.85 1.42 -2.39
N GLY A 135 -11.24 2.26 -3.23
CA GLY A 135 -11.33 2.16 -4.70
C GLY A 135 -10.70 0.89 -5.29
N SER A 136 -9.83 0.19 -4.54
CA SER A 136 -9.25 -1.10 -4.99
C SER A 136 -10.32 -2.18 -5.21
N GLN A 137 -11.48 -2.08 -4.55
CA GLN A 137 -12.61 -2.98 -4.74
C GLN A 137 -13.24 -2.88 -6.14
N CYS A 138 -13.04 -1.76 -6.86
CA CYS A 138 -13.54 -1.58 -8.22
C CYS A 138 -12.74 -2.34 -9.28
N VAL A 139 -11.49 -2.74 -8.97
CA VAL A 139 -10.61 -3.45 -9.91
C VAL A 139 -10.87 -4.97 -9.89
N LEU A 140 -11.43 -5.48 -8.79
CA LEU A 140 -11.87 -6.87 -8.70
C LEU A 140 -13.28 -6.96 -9.31
N PRO A 141 -13.53 -7.85 -10.29
CA PRO A 141 -14.89 -8.07 -10.75
C PRO A 141 -15.72 -8.55 -9.56
N THR A 142 -16.72 -7.75 -9.17
CA THR A 142 -17.87 -8.26 -8.46
C THR A 142 -18.52 -9.29 -9.37
N VAL A 143 -18.22 -10.56 -9.12
CA VAL A 143 -19.00 -11.68 -9.65
C VAL A 143 -20.41 -11.50 -9.09
N TYR A 144 -21.31 -11.03 -9.95
CA TYR A 144 -22.74 -11.26 -9.80
C TYR A 144 -23.08 -12.58 -10.51
#